data_AF-A0A3N0AS30-F1
#
_entry.id   AF-A0A3N0AS30-F1
#
_cell.length_a   1.000
_cell.length_b   1.000
_cell.length_c   1.000
_cell.angle_alpha   90.00
_cell.angle_beta   90.00
_cell.angle_gamma   90.00
#
_symmetry.space_group_name_H-M   'P 1'
#
loop_
_entity.id
_entity.type
_entity.pdbx_description
1 polymer ?
#
loop_
_entity_poly.entity_id
_entity_poly.type
_entity_poly.pdbx_seq_one_letter_code
_entity_poly.pdbx_strand_id
1 'polypeptide(L)'
;MGPRGDDVVAAEPLVAYLATLSTGELFAFDDALATHLRALDRHDVADPVFGPFRDRFFPDEFPGWRCACIAGGRGCYVDALAGRSAPPAETRFEELMFAPMRAWARRRGANPEAYPHRPVPSCQTFGNRDGWA
;
A
#
# COMPACT_ATOMS: atom_id res chain seq x y z
N MET A 1 -1.93 -4.03 -16.09
CA MET A 1 -2.06 -2.56 -16.11
C MET A 1 -0.79 -2.01 -15.48
N GLY A 2 0.08 -1.32 -16.22
CA GLY A 2 1.31 -0.75 -15.66
C GLY A 2 1.01 0.45 -14.75
N PRO A 3 2.00 0.93 -13.97
CA PRO A 3 1.85 2.16 -13.19
C PRO A 3 1.35 3.29 -14.09
N ARG A 4 0.36 4.06 -13.64
CA ARG A 4 0.06 5.34 -14.29
C ARG A 4 1.30 6.22 -14.08
N GLY A 5 1.86 6.80 -15.14
CA GLY A 5 3.13 7.56 -15.05
C GLY A 5 3.14 8.64 -13.97
N ASP A 6 1.97 9.16 -13.62
CA ASP A 6 1.78 10.16 -12.56
C ASP A 6 2.09 9.59 -11.15
N ASP A 7 1.74 8.34 -10.88
CA ASP A 7 1.99 7.71 -9.57
C ASP A 7 3.50 7.48 -9.36
N VAL A 8 4.23 7.15 -10.43
CA VAL A 8 5.69 6.99 -10.39
C VAL A 8 6.37 8.31 -10.02
N VAL A 9 5.93 9.41 -10.63
CA VAL A 9 6.44 10.75 -10.34
C VAL A 9 6.08 11.17 -8.92
N ALA A 10 4.86 10.89 -8.46
CA ALA A 10 4.41 11.20 -7.10
C ALA A 10 5.16 10.38 -6.02
N ALA A 11 5.58 9.15 -6.33
CA ALA A 11 6.34 8.30 -5.42
C ALA A 11 7.84 8.63 -5.38
N GLU A 12 8.37 9.35 -6.37
CA GLU A 12 9.81 9.60 -6.50
C GLU A 12 10.45 10.28 -5.27
N PRO A 13 9.85 11.30 -4.62
CA PRO A 13 10.42 11.88 -3.40
C PRO A 13 10.57 10.85 -2.27
N LEU A 14 9.59 9.95 -2.12
CA LEU A 14 9.66 8.86 -1.15
C LEU A 14 10.76 7.87 -1.51
N VAL A 15 10.84 7.45 -2.78
CA VAL A 15 11.90 6.53 -3.27
C VAL A 15 13.29 7.14 -3.04
N ALA A 16 13.47 8.43 -3.34
CA ALA A 16 14.72 9.14 -3.12
C ALA A 16 15.10 9.17 -1.62
N TYR A 17 14.15 9.45 -0.74
CA TYR A 17 14.37 9.42 0.71
C TYR A 17 14.72 8.01 1.21
N LEU A 18 13.92 7.00 0.85
CA LEU A 18 14.14 5.61 1.23
C LEU A 18 15.50 5.08 0.75
N ALA A 19 16.00 5.55 -0.40
CA ALA A 19 17.31 5.15 -0.92
C ALA A 19 18.49 5.65 -0.05
N THR A 20 18.26 6.64 0.82
CA THR A 20 19.26 7.13 1.79
C THR A 20 19.34 6.28 3.06
N LEU A 21 18.28 5.50 3.36
CA LEU A 21 18.19 4.67 4.57
C LEU A 21 19.12 3.46 4.50
N SER A 22 19.51 2.92 5.65
CA SER A 22 20.16 1.61 5.74
C SER A 22 19.23 0.49 5.22
N THR A 23 19.81 -0.66 4.85
CA THR A 23 18.99 -1.81 4.41
C THR A 23 18.03 -2.27 5.52
N GLY A 24 18.45 -2.23 6.79
CA GLY A 24 17.58 -2.58 7.92
C GLY A 24 16.41 -1.61 8.10
N GLU A 25 16.68 -0.29 8.02
CA GLU A 25 15.62 0.73 8.10
C GLU A 25 14.63 0.63 6.93
N LEU A 26 15.12 0.32 5.74
CA LEU A 26 14.28 0.12 4.56
C LEU A 26 13.34 -1.07 4.72
N PHE A 27 13.83 -2.19 5.25
CA PHE A 27 13.00 -3.37 5.51
C PHE A 27 12.00 -3.12 6.64
N ALA A 28 12.42 -2.41 7.69
CA ALA A 28 11.52 -2.01 8.77
C ALA A 28 10.40 -1.07 8.28
N PHE A 29 10.71 -0.17 7.33
CA PHE A 29 9.70 0.65 6.67
C PHE A 29 8.71 -0.20 5.88
N ASP A 30 9.19 -1.18 5.12
CA ASP A 30 8.36 -2.09 4.32
C ASP A 30 7.42 -2.95 5.18
N ASP A 31 7.92 -3.48 6.30
CA ASP A 31 7.12 -4.22 7.29
C ASP A 31 6.08 -3.33 7.98
N ALA A 32 6.44 -2.09 8.31
CA ALA A 32 5.51 -1.12 8.89
C ALA A 32 4.40 -0.73 7.89
N LEU A 33 4.76 -0.49 6.63
CA LEU A 33 3.80 -0.24 5.56
C LEU A 33 2.82 -1.40 5.42
N ALA A 34 3.33 -2.64 5.38
CA ALA A 34 2.50 -3.82 5.24
C ALA A 34 1.58 -4.06 6.46
N THR A 35 2.06 -3.74 7.67
CA THR A 35 1.24 -3.74 8.88
C THR A 35 0.07 -2.77 8.76
N HIS A 36 0.31 -1.56 8.28
CA HIS A 36 -0.74 -0.56 8.08
C HIS A 36 -1.74 -0.96 6.99
N LEU A 37 -1.26 -1.51 5.86
CA LEU A 37 -2.10 -2.03 4.78
C LEU A 37 -2.96 -3.21 5.23
N ARG A 38 -2.44 -4.08 6.09
CA ARG A 38 -3.19 -5.20 6.67
C ARG A 38 -4.28 -4.72 7.62
N ALA A 39 -4.03 -3.67 8.40
CA ALA A 39 -5.04 -3.14 9.33
C ALA A 39 -6.30 -2.60 8.60
N LEU A 40 -6.13 -2.11 7.38
CA LEU A 40 -7.21 -1.68 6.47
C LEU A 40 -7.83 -2.84 5.68
N ASP A 41 -7.22 -4.02 5.69
CA ASP A 41 -7.73 -5.20 4.98
C ASP A 41 -8.90 -5.81 5.76
N ARG A 42 -10.08 -5.19 5.70
CA ARG A 42 -11.28 -5.61 6.43
C ARG A 42 -12.56 -5.36 5.65
N HIS A 43 -13.58 -6.18 5.92
CA HIS A 43 -14.90 -6.06 5.30
C HIS A 43 -15.59 -4.73 5.63
N ASP A 44 -15.56 -4.32 6.90
CA ASP A 44 -16.16 -3.06 7.37
C ASP A 44 -15.50 -1.80 6.76
N VAL A 45 -14.27 -1.92 6.27
CA VAL A 45 -13.54 -0.86 5.57
C VAL A 45 -13.85 -0.88 4.06
N ALA A 46 -13.93 -2.07 3.46
CA ALA A 46 -14.13 -2.21 2.02
C ALA A 46 -15.58 -1.95 1.58
N ASP A 47 -16.56 -2.47 2.32
CA ASP A 47 -17.98 -2.45 1.94
C ASP A 47 -18.57 -1.04 1.73
N PRO A 48 -18.30 -0.04 2.60
CA PRO A 48 -18.81 1.32 2.39
C PRO A 48 -18.24 2.02 1.14
N VAL A 49 -17.09 1.57 0.64
CA VAL A 49 -16.36 2.22 -0.46
C VAL A 49 -16.66 1.55 -1.79
N PHE A 50 -16.58 0.22 -1.83
CA PHE A 50 -16.71 -0.57 -3.04
C PHE A 50 -18.10 -1.20 -3.20
N GLY A 51 -18.94 -1.11 -2.17
CA GLY A 51 -20.21 -1.80 -2.10
C GLY A 51 -20.05 -3.30 -1.84
N PRO A 52 -21.16 -4.04 -1.86
CA PRO A 52 -21.17 -5.45 -1.50
C PRO A 52 -20.32 -6.29 -2.46
N PHE A 53 -19.59 -7.24 -1.86
CA PHE A 53 -18.63 -8.15 -2.49
C PHE A 53 -19.09 -8.82 -3.78
N ARG A 54 -20.40 -9.08 -3.90
CA ARG A 54 -20.94 -9.92 -4.97
C ARG A 54 -21.13 -9.19 -6.30
N ASP A 55 -21.14 -7.86 -6.28
CA ASP A 55 -21.53 -7.10 -7.47
C ASP A 55 -20.43 -6.18 -8.01
N ARG A 56 -19.50 -5.69 -7.16
CA ARG A 56 -18.56 -4.60 -7.56
C ARG A 56 -17.19 -4.60 -6.91
N PHE A 57 -16.88 -5.50 -5.97
CA PHE A 57 -15.56 -5.53 -5.35
C PHE A 57 -14.55 -6.24 -6.25
N PHE A 58 -13.56 -5.51 -6.74
CA PHE A 58 -12.40 -6.08 -7.43
C PHE A 58 -11.22 -6.16 -6.45
N PRO A 59 -10.82 -7.36 -6.00
CA PRO A 59 -9.75 -7.53 -5.01
C PRO A 59 -8.42 -6.90 -5.40
N ASP A 60 -8.19 -6.68 -6.69
CA ASP A 60 -6.98 -6.06 -7.25
C ASP A 60 -6.97 -4.53 -7.10
N GLU A 61 -8.11 -3.87 -6.95
CA GLU A 61 -8.20 -2.41 -6.78
C GLU A 61 -7.98 -1.98 -5.32
N PHE A 62 -8.33 -2.86 -4.38
CA PHE A 62 -8.29 -2.58 -2.96
C PHE A 62 -6.88 -2.33 -2.38
N PRO A 63 -5.80 -3.03 -2.79
CA PRO A 63 -4.44 -2.71 -2.37
C PRO A 63 -4.04 -1.28 -2.74
N GLY A 64 -4.35 -0.85 -3.96
CA GLY A 64 -4.08 0.51 -4.44
C GLY A 64 -4.83 1.56 -3.64
N TRP A 65 -6.09 1.30 -3.31
CA TRP A 65 -6.90 2.19 -2.48
C TRP A 65 -6.39 2.28 -1.02
N ARG A 66 -5.98 1.16 -0.43
CA ARG A 66 -5.36 1.14 0.91
C ARG A 66 -4.06 1.94 0.92
N CYS A 67 -3.27 1.87 -0.15
CA CYS A 67 -2.09 2.72 -0.31
C CYS A 67 -2.44 4.21 -0.38
N ALA A 68 -3.51 4.57 -1.09
CA ALA A 68 -3.98 5.95 -1.14
C ALA A 68 -4.43 6.46 0.24
N CYS A 69 -5.03 5.62 1.08
CA CYS A 69 -5.37 6.00 2.45
C CYS A 69 -4.13 6.36 3.28
N ILE A 70 -3.06 5.57 3.18
CA ILE A 70 -1.80 5.82 3.89
C ILE A 70 -1.10 7.06 3.31
N ALA A 71 -1.03 7.19 1.98
CA ALA A 71 -0.43 8.33 1.30
C ALA A 71 -1.16 9.65 1.55
N GLY A 72 -2.48 9.61 1.76
CA GLY A 72 -3.30 10.74 2.20
C GLY A 72 -2.99 11.20 3.62
N GLY A 73 -2.07 10.54 4.32
CA GLY A 73 -1.59 10.91 5.63
C GLY A 73 -2.43 10.35 6.78
N ARG A 74 -2.03 10.70 8.01
CA ARG A 74 -2.57 10.12 9.25
C ARG A 74 -4.08 10.26 9.40
N GLY A 75 -4.63 11.42 9.02
CA GLY A 75 -6.08 11.66 9.12
C GLY A 75 -6.88 10.70 8.25
N CYS A 76 -6.52 10.64 6.95
CA CYS A 76 -7.14 9.75 5.97
C CYS A 76 -7.04 8.28 6.43
N TYR A 77 -5.86 7.84 6.87
CA TYR A 77 -5.65 6.49 7.39
C TYR A 77 -6.54 6.16 8.60
N VAL A 78 -6.61 7.05 9.60
CA VAL A 78 -7.38 6.83 10.83
C VAL A 78 -8.89 6.85 10.55
N ASP A 79 -9.36 7.71 9.65
CA ASP A 79 -10.77 7.77 9.29
C ASP A 79 -11.20 6.57 8.45
N ALA A 80 -10.34 6.08 7.55
CA ALA A 80 -10.56 4.84 6.81
C ALA A 80 -10.63 3.64 7.76
N LEU A 81 -9.70 3.55 8.73
CA LEU A 81 -9.73 2.51 9.77
C LEU A 81 -10.99 2.51 10.63
N ALA A 82 -11.65 3.66 10.76
CA ALA A 82 -12.87 3.81 11.54
C ALA A 82 -14.15 3.76 10.69
N GLY A 83 -14.04 3.55 9.37
CA GLY A 83 -15.18 3.54 8.45
C GLY A 83 -15.90 4.90 8.33
N ARG A 84 -15.25 6.02 8.69
CA ARG A 84 -15.89 7.35 8.76
C ARG A 84 -15.66 8.21 7.52
N SER A 85 -14.48 8.13 6.92
CA SER A 85 -14.12 8.89 5.73
C SER A 85 -13.09 8.10 4.95
N ALA A 86 -13.33 7.98 3.65
CA ALA A 86 -12.59 7.13 2.74
C ALA A 86 -12.34 7.95 1.46
N PRO A 87 -11.14 7.88 0.87
CA PRO A 87 -10.96 8.40 -0.48
C PRO A 87 -11.93 7.67 -1.44
N PRO A 88 -12.33 8.32 -2.56
CA PRO A 88 -13.14 7.68 -3.59
C PRO A 88 -12.56 6.34 -4.03
N ALA A 89 -13.40 5.37 -4.39
CA ALA A 89 -13.00 4.00 -4.75
C ALA A 89 -11.97 3.95 -5.89
N GLU A 90 -12.03 4.91 -6.82
CA GLU A 90 -11.12 5.07 -7.94
C GLU A 90 -9.74 5.60 -7.56
N THR A 91 -9.59 6.13 -6.35
CA THR A 91 -8.32 6.67 -5.84
C THR A 91 -7.41 5.51 -5.50
N ARG A 92 -6.22 5.50 -6.12
CA ARG A 92 -5.23 4.45 -5.90
C ARG A 92 -3.83 5.01 -5.94
N PHE A 93 -2.93 4.37 -5.21
CA PHE A 93 -1.52 4.72 -5.19
C PHE A 93 -0.64 3.48 -5.00
N GLU A 94 -0.77 2.51 -5.93
CA GLU A 94 -0.07 1.21 -5.88
C GLU A 94 1.46 1.34 -5.80
N GLU A 95 1.99 2.44 -6.34
CA GLU A 95 3.42 2.77 -6.33
C GLU A 95 4.03 2.85 -4.93
N LEU A 96 3.22 3.11 -3.89
CA LEU A 96 3.67 3.05 -2.50
C LEU A 96 4.23 1.68 -2.12
N MET A 97 3.63 0.58 -2.60
CA MET A 97 4.11 -0.79 -2.32
C MET A 97 5.43 -1.09 -3.02
N PHE A 98 5.70 -0.45 -4.16
CA PHE A 98 6.92 -0.65 -4.93
C PHE A 98 8.06 0.28 -4.50
N ALA A 99 7.77 1.29 -3.67
CA ALA A 99 8.75 2.28 -3.25
C ALA A 99 9.98 1.68 -2.53
N PRO A 100 9.83 0.73 -1.57
CA PRO A 100 10.98 0.12 -0.89
C PRO A 100 11.89 -0.66 -1.86
N MET A 101 11.27 -1.45 -2.74
CA MET A 101 11.94 -2.23 -3.78
C MET A 101 12.75 -1.35 -4.73
N ARG A 102 12.17 -0.23 -5.20
CA ARG A 102 12.84 0.73 -6.08
C ARG A 102 13.96 1.48 -5.38
N ALA A 103 13.76 1.88 -4.12
CA ALA A 103 14.79 2.53 -3.32
C ALA A 103 16.02 1.65 -3.11
N TRP A 104 15.79 0.36 -2.80
CA TRP A 104 16.85 -0.65 -2.69
C TRP A 104 17.64 -0.80 -4.00
N ALA A 105 16.93 -0.94 -5.11
CA ALA A 105 17.50 -1.08 -6.44
C ALA A 105 18.34 0.14 -6.83
N ARG A 106 17.80 1.35 -6.61
CA ARG A 106 18.48 2.62 -6.87
C ARG A 106 19.80 2.71 -6.11
N ARG A 107 19.79 2.40 -4.82
CA ARG A 107 20.99 2.46 -3.98
C ARG A 107 22.07 1.48 -4.42
N ARG A 108 21.68 0.31 -4.94
CA ARG A 108 22.61 -0.78 -5.29
C ARG A 108 22.94 -0.87 -6.78
N GLY A 109 22.30 -0.06 -7.63
CA GLY A 109 22.37 -0.22 -9.09
C GLY A 109 21.86 -1.59 -9.55
N ALA A 110 20.87 -2.15 -8.84
CA ALA A 110 20.35 -3.50 -9.06
C ALA A 110 18.96 -3.47 -9.72
N ASN A 111 18.50 -4.62 -10.22
CA ASN A 111 17.11 -4.78 -10.66
C ASN A 111 16.17 -4.76 -9.42
N PRO A 112 15.09 -3.95 -9.40
CA PRO A 112 14.06 -4.00 -8.36
C PRO A 112 13.54 -5.40 -8.04
N GLU A 113 13.39 -6.28 -9.04
CA GLU A 113 12.92 -7.66 -8.84
C GLU A 113 13.88 -8.51 -7.99
N ALA A 114 15.13 -8.08 -7.82
CA ALA A 114 16.11 -8.75 -6.96
C ALA A 114 16.01 -8.32 -5.49
N TYR A 115 15.00 -7.53 -5.12
CA TYR A 115 14.78 -7.09 -3.75
C TYR A 115 14.59 -8.30 -2.81
N PRO A 116 15.44 -8.46 -1.78
CA PRO A 116 15.52 -9.71 -1.03
C PRO A 116 14.52 -9.79 0.12
N HIS A 117 13.80 -8.70 0.41
CA HIS A 117 12.87 -8.64 1.53
C HIS A 117 11.45 -8.89 1.07
N ARG A 118 10.73 -9.68 1.85
CA ARG A 118 9.29 -9.90 1.68
C ARG A 118 8.63 -9.34 2.94
N PRO A 119 7.77 -8.32 2.82
CA PRO A 119 7.19 -7.68 3.99
C PRO A 119 6.34 -8.65 4.81
N VAL A 120 6.42 -8.51 6.13
CA VAL A 120 5.62 -9.28 7.09
C VAL A 120 4.87 -8.29 7.99
N PRO A 121 3.52 -8.34 8.06
CA PRO A 121 2.64 -9.34 7.46
C PRO A 121 2.39 -9.14 5.95
N SER A 122 1.73 -10.10 5.29
CA SER A 122 1.33 -9.93 3.89
C SER A 122 0.38 -8.74 3.70
N CYS A 123 0.63 -7.92 2.68
CA CYS A 123 -0.23 -6.80 2.28
C CYS A 123 -1.34 -7.20 1.29
N GLN A 124 -1.38 -8.47 0.84
CA GLN A 124 -2.42 -8.95 -0.08
C GLN A 124 -3.82 -8.81 0.53
N THR A 125 -4.79 -8.51 -0.33
CA THR A 125 -6.22 -8.53 0.02
C THR A 125 -6.59 -9.93 0.57
N PHE A 126 -7.41 -9.96 1.62
CA PHE A 126 -7.74 -11.18 2.39
C PHE A 126 -6.61 -11.75 3.26
N GLY A 127 -5.47 -11.06 3.37
CA GLY A 127 -4.39 -11.42 4.28
C GLY A 127 -4.78 -11.30 5.76
N ASN A 128 -5.75 -10.44 6.08
CA ASN A 128 -6.33 -10.31 7.41
C ASN A 128 -7.62 -11.13 7.57
N ARG A 129 -7.48 -12.45 7.71
CA ARG A 129 -8.62 -13.37 7.82
C ARG A 129 -9.67 -12.94 8.85
N ASP A 130 -9.25 -12.42 9.99
CA ASP A 130 -10.15 -11.95 11.06
C ASP A 130 -10.94 -10.69 10.66
N GLY A 131 -10.36 -9.84 9.82
CA GLY A 131 -11.03 -8.65 9.27
C GLY A 131 -12.07 -8.97 8.20
N TRP A 132 -12.08 -10.20 7.69
CA TRP A 132 -12.97 -10.68 6.62
C TRP A 132 -13.94 -11.77 7.08
N ALA A 133 -13.88 -12.15 8.36
CA ALA A 133 -14.72 -13.19 8.95
C ALA A 133 -16.14 -12.69 9.29
#